data_AF-A0A7K4M4T1-F1
#
_entry.id   AF-A0A7K4M4T1-F1
#
_cell.length_a   1.000
_cell.length_b   1.000
_cell.length_c   1.000
_cell.angle_alpha   90.00
_cell.angle_beta   90.00
_cell.angle_gamma   90.00
#
_symmetry.space_group_name_H-M   'P 1'
#
loop_
_entity.id
_entity.type
_entity.pdbx_description
1 polymer ?
#
loop_
_entity_poly.entity_id
_entity_poly.type
_entity_poly.pdbx_seq_one_letter_code
_entity_poly.pdbx_strand_id
1 'polypeptide(L)' 'KVVPGGELLLNLYSKMTLNLPGIFLFLSGSSVEMNITSHVVLTQDTPGDLRLVIKDCGSMFGGFKVNLRQG' A
#
# COMPACT_ATOMS: atom_id res chain seq x y z
N LYS A 1 7.31 32.70 -4.60
CA LYS A 1 8.34 31.87 -3.94
C LYS A 1 7.78 30.46 -3.95
N VAL A 2 8.31 29.59 -4.83
CA VAL A 2 7.79 28.23 -5.04
C VAL A 2 8.12 27.42 -3.78
N VAL A 3 7.11 26.80 -3.16
CA VAL A 3 7.32 25.97 -1.97
C VAL A 3 8.22 24.80 -2.38
N PRO A 4 9.39 24.57 -1.74
CA PRO A 4 10.19 23.38 -2.02
C PRO A 4 9.34 22.16 -1.66
N GLY A 5 9.12 21.31 -2.66
CA GLY A 5 8.12 20.26 -2.55
C GLY A 5 8.39 19.32 -1.38
N GLY A 6 7.45 19.26 -0.43
CA GLY A 6 7.53 18.37 0.72
C GLY A 6 7.35 16.93 0.27
N GLU A 7 8.23 16.04 0.73
CA GLU A 7 8.08 14.60 0.52
C GLU A 7 7.26 13.98 1.66
N LEU A 8 6.24 13.25 1.28
CA LEU A 8 5.30 12.54 2.14
C LEU A 8 5.44 11.05 1.87
N LEU A 9 5.61 10.28 2.95
CA LEU A 9 5.60 8.82 2.89
C LEU A 9 4.20 8.33 3.27
N LEU A 10 3.53 7.69 2.33
CA LEU A 10 2.27 6.98 2.58
C LEU A 10 2.56 5.52 2.85
N ASN A 11 2.17 5.03 4.02
CA ASN A 11 2.33 3.63 4.39
C ASN A 11 0.95 3.01 4.66
N LEU A 12 0.54 2.08 3.80
CA LEU A 12 -0.75 1.43 3.82
C LEU A 12 -0.56 -0.05 4.13
N TYR A 13 -1.02 -0.47 5.30
CA TYR A 13 -1.06 -1.87 5.68
C TYR A 13 -2.45 -2.44 5.42
N SER A 14 -2.52 -3.54 4.68
CA SER A 14 -3.74 -4.27 4.40
C SER A 14 -3.60 -5.73 4.81
N LYS A 15 -4.61 -6.28 5.47
CA LYS A 15 -4.67 -7.69 5.85
C LYS A 15 -6.00 -8.28 5.39
N MET A 16 -5.92 -9.30 4.54
CA MET A 16 -7.05 -10.05 4.04
C MET A 16 -7.06 -11.44 4.66
N THR A 17 -8.15 -11.81 5.33
CA THR A 17 -8.34 -13.16 5.88
C THR A 17 -9.26 -13.96 4.98
N LEU A 18 -8.85 -15.17 4.63
CA LEU A 18 -9.61 -16.07 3.79
C LEU A 18 -10.63 -16.84 4.64
N ASN A 19 -11.89 -16.79 4.22
CA ASN A 19 -12.96 -17.61 4.75
C ASN A 19 -13.61 -18.39 3.60
N LEU A 20 -13.13 -19.60 3.37
CA LEU A 20 -13.47 -20.44 2.22
C LEU A 20 -14.28 -21.67 2.67
N PRO A 21 -15.48 -21.90 2.12
CA PRO A 21 -16.25 -23.09 2.42
C PRO A 21 -15.77 -24.32 1.63
N GLY A 22 -16.29 -25.50 2.01
CA GLY A 22 -16.13 -26.74 1.23
C GLY A 22 -14.72 -27.32 1.27
N ILE A 23 -14.23 -27.81 0.12
CA ILE A 23 -12.92 -28.47 0.03
C ILE A 23 -11.73 -27.55 0.38
N PHE A 24 -11.94 -26.23 0.41
CA PHE A 24 -10.92 -25.24 0.77
C PHE A 24 -10.99 -24.80 2.23
N LEU A 25 -11.79 -25.47 3.07
CA LEU A 25 -11.90 -25.16 4.50
C LEU A 25 -10.54 -25.23 5.21
N PHE A 26 -9.61 -26.06 4.74
CA PHE A 26 -8.24 -26.15 5.27
C PHE A 26 -7.46 -24.83 5.13
N LEU A 27 -7.82 -23.98 4.17
CA LEU A 27 -7.24 -22.66 3.99
C LEU A 27 -7.99 -21.57 4.79
N SER A 28 -9.16 -21.86 5.35
CA SER A 28 -9.95 -20.89 6.12
C SER A 28 -9.23 -20.49 7.39
N GLY A 29 -8.98 -19.18 7.53
CA GLY A 29 -8.13 -18.60 8.56
C GLY A 29 -6.70 -18.29 8.09
N SER A 30 -6.34 -18.65 6.85
CA SER A 30 -5.14 -18.11 6.21
C SER A 30 -5.33 -16.61 5.96
N SER A 31 -4.22 -15.86 5.92
CA SER A 31 -4.26 -14.43 5.64
C SER A 31 -3.17 -14.01 4.68
N VAL A 32 -3.48 -12.99 3.90
CA VAL A 32 -2.53 -12.27 3.05
C VAL A 32 -2.37 -10.88 3.64
N GLU A 33 -1.14 -10.56 4.01
CA GLU A 33 -0.76 -9.24 4.49
C GLU A 33 0.03 -8.53 3.40
N MET A 34 -0.32 -7.28 3.14
CA MET A 34 0.28 -6.46 2.11
C MET A 34 0.67 -5.12 2.73
N ASN A 35 1.92 -4.73 2.53
CA ASN A 35 2.40 -3.43 2.95
C ASN A 35 2.73 -2.60 1.71
N ILE A 36 2.10 -1.44 1.60
CA ILE A 36 2.22 -0.56 0.45
C ILE A 36 2.84 0.74 0.93
N THR A 37 4.07 1.02 0.51
CA THR A 37 4.79 2.24 0.88
C THR A 37 5.00 3.10 -0.36
N SER A 38 4.38 4.27 -0.43
CA SER A 38 4.43 5.18 -1.58
C SER A 38 5.07 6.51 -1.19
N HIS A 39 6.01 6.96 -2.01
CA HIS A 39 6.57 8.31 -1.91
C HIS A 39 5.70 9.27 -2.71
N VAL A 40 5.06 10.21 -2.03
CA VAL A 40 4.24 11.27 -2.63
C VAL A 40 4.95 12.59 -2.42
N VAL A 41 5.02 13.41 -3.46
CA VAL A 41 5.59 14.75 -3.36
C VAL A 41 4.53 15.79 -3.62
N LEU A 42 4.52 16.77 -2.74
CA LEU A 42 3.74 17.97 -2.91
C LEU A 42 4.49 18.90 -3.87
N THR A 43 3.98 19.09 -5.07
CA THR A 43 4.54 20.04 -6.05
C THR A 43 3.64 21.26 -6.19
N GLN A 44 4.21 22.37 -6.65
CA GLN A 44 3.48 23.59 -6.94
C GLN A 44 4.06 24.21 -8.20
N ASP A 45 3.46 23.89 -9.35
CA ASP A 45 3.91 24.40 -10.65
C ASP A 45 3.46 25.85 -10.87
N THR A 46 2.25 26.18 -10.39
CA THR A 46 1.68 27.53 -10.42
C THR A 46 1.38 27.99 -8.98
N PRO A 47 1.69 29.25 -8.60
CA PRO A 47 1.34 29.77 -7.28
C PRO A 47 -0.15 29.58 -6.99
N GLY A 48 -0.47 28.86 -5.91
CA GLY A 48 -1.84 28.54 -5.52
C GLY A 48 -2.37 27.18 -6.00
N ASP A 49 -1.72 26.51 -6.96
CA ASP A 49 -2.10 25.15 -7.41
C ASP A 49 -1.16 24.11 -6.79
N LEU A 50 -1.57 23.55 -5.66
CA LEU A 50 -0.84 22.48 -4.96
C LEU A 50 -1.26 21.12 -5.54
N ARG A 51 -0.26 20.32 -5.94
CA ARG A 51 -0.47 19.00 -6.53
C ARG A 51 0.25 17.93 -5.71
N LEU A 52 -0.42 16.81 -5.51
CA LEU A 52 0.18 15.60 -4.93
C LEU A 52 0.54 14.66 -6.07
N VAL A 53 1.83 14.40 -6.23
CA VAL A 53 2.36 13.55 -7.30
C VAL A 53 3.02 12.33 -6.67
N ILE A 54 2.58 11.13 -7.05
CA ILE A 54 3.25 9.88 -6.66
C ILE A 54 4.54 9.78 -7.48
N LYS A 55 5.70 9.73 -6.80
CA LYS A 55 7.01 9.67 -7.47
C LYS A 55 7.30 8.30 -8.06
N ASP A 56 6.85 7.24 -7.41
CA ASP A 56 7.16 5.87 -7.81
C ASP A 56 6.01 4.92 -7.46
N CYS A 57 5.40 4.33 -8.50
CA CYS A 57 4.38 3.28 -8.36
C CYS A 57 4.99 1.86 -8.34
N GLY A 58 6.21 1.69 -8.85
CA GLY A 58 6.84 0.38 -9.03
C GLY A 58 7.39 -0.19 -7.72
N SER A 59 7.91 0.67 -6.84
CA SER A 59 8.36 0.30 -5.49
C SER A 59 7.26 0.33 -4.43
N MET A 60 6.01 0.65 -4.82
CA MET A 60 4.90 0.79 -3.87
C MET A 60 4.63 -0.48 -3.09
N PHE A 61 4.80 -1.65 -3.70
CA PHE A 61 4.53 -2.93 -3.05
C PHE A 61 5.79 -3.43 -2.35
N GLY A 62 5.84 -3.27 -1.02
CA GLY A 62 6.91 -3.81 -0.16
C GLY A 62 6.89 -5.34 -0.03
N GLY A 63 6.01 -6.02 -0.77
CA GLY A 63 5.81 -7.46 -0.75
C GLY A 63 4.43 -7.86 -0.19
N PHE A 64 4.10 -9.13 -0.39
CA PHE A 64 2.95 -9.78 0.22
C PHE A 64 3.45 -10.92 1.11
N LYS A 65 2.90 -11.02 2.32
CA LYS A 65 3.16 -12.12 3.23
C LYS A 65 1.93 -13.00 3.28
N VAL A 66 2.10 -14.27 2.92
CA VAL A 66 1.04 -15.27 3.01
C VAL A 66 1.25 -16.05 4.30
N ASN A 67 0.28 -15.95 5.22
CA ASN A 67 0.22 -16.79 6.40
C ASN A 67 -0.81 -17.89 6.13
N LEU A 68 -0.34 -19.09 5.84
CA LEU A 68 -1.21 -20.25 5.72
C LEU A 68 -1.55 -20.76 7.11
N ARG A 69 -2.81 -21.08 7.35
CA ARG A 69 -3.21 -21.80 8.55
C ARG A 69 -2.58 -23.19 8.50
N GLN A 70 -1.83 -23.58 9.53
CA GLN A 70 -1.43 -24.98 9.69
C GLN A 70 -2.69 -25.79 10.01
N GLY A 71 -2.92 -26.84 9.21
CA GLY A 71 -4.04 -27.77 9.36
C GLY A 71 -3.89 -28.67 10.58
#